data_AF-A0A8D8CC07-F1
#
_entry.id   AF-A0A8D8CC07-F1
#
_cell.length_a   1.000
_cell.length_b   1.000
_cell.length_c   1.000
_cell.angle_alpha   90.00
_cell.angle_beta   90.00
_cell.angle_gamma   90.00
#
_symmetry.space_group_name_H-M   'P 1'
#
loop_
_entity.id
_entity.type
_entity.pdbx_description
1 polymer ?
#
loop_
_entity_poly.entity_id
_entity_poly.type
_entity_poly.pdbx_seq_one_letter_code
_entity_poly.pdbx_strand_id
1 'polypeptide(L)'
;MLFTNPDRINDTIRDHFKSEGITVNVRDYGDILPGIEDYVEDGGKLIIASSCSQAIYAHIPADQRVQLYSIIASKKAVKNSVEAEGMRKAHVRDGAAVVRYLHWLEENVDSANVTELSGAAKLREFRSVQENFVDLSFTAISAFGSNGAIVHYSPTEETDALITRENIYLIDSGGQYWDGTTDITRSVHMGTPTAFQKETFTRVLKGFLSLVTAIFPNKTSGTFFDAMARRALWDVGLDYGHGTGHGIGSFLGVHEYPPSIVSSTTPSNQGLQENMFTSNEPGYYEANQFGIRIEDIVQVVKANAPHDFGGRGALTFYTNTVVPLQTKLMDVALMSEREVEIVNKYHERVLREVGPLLLEQEANEAYVWLGKQTQPIGKS
;
A
#
# COMPACT_ATOMS: atom_id res chain seq x y z
N MET A 1 -18.73 -4.77 -26.85
CA MET A 1 -19.83 -5.13 -25.94
C MET A 1 -19.41 -4.83 -24.51
N LEU A 2 -20.33 -4.35 -23.67
CA LEU A 2 -20.14 -4.21 -22.23
C LEU A 2 -21.27 -4.96 -21.53
N PHE A 3 -20.93 -5.97 -20.72
CA PHE A 3 -21.90 -6.75 -19.96
C PHE A 3 -21.93 -6.23 -18.52
N THR A 4 -23.04 -5.65 -18.10
CA THR A 4 -23.25 -5.04 -16.79
C THR A 4 -24.73 -4.90 -16.52
N ASN A 5 -25.14 -4.43 -15.33
CA ASN A 5 -26.53 -4.01 -15.13
C ASN A 5 -26.80 -2.74 -15.98
N PRO A 6 -27.68 -2.78 -17.00
CA PRO A 6 -27.91 -1.65 -17.89
C PRO A 6 -28.43 -0.39 -17.18
N ASP A 7 -29.14 -0.55 -16.07
CA ASP A 7 -29.72 0.56 -15.29
C ASP A 7 -28.63 1.42 -14.62
N ARG A 8 -27.41 0.88 -14.47
CA ARG A 8 -26.26 1.64 -13.95
C ARG A 8 -25.63 2.56 -14.98
N ILE A 9 -25.94 2.39 -16.27
CA ILE A 9 -25.39 3.20 -17.36
C ILE A 9 -26.31 4.41 -17.60
N ASN A 10 -26.09 5.45 -16.81
CA ASN A 10 -26.81 6.72 -16.88
C ASN A 10 -26.30 7.62 -18.03
N ASP A 11 -26.95 8.78 -18.22
CA ASP A 11 -26.62 9.71 -19.30
C ASP A 11 -25.19 10.26 -19.20
N THR A 12 -24.70 10.51 -17.99
CA THR A 12 -23.31 10.95 -17.77
C THR A 12 -22.30 9.95 -18.32
N ILE A 13 -22.48 8.65 -18.06
CA ILE A 13 -21.61 7.59 -18.58
C ILE A 13 -21.75 7.47 -20.10
N ARG A 14 -22.99 7.55 -20.62
CA ARG A 14 -23.25 7.48 -22.07
C ARG A 14 -22.59 8.64 -22.81
N ASP A 15 -22.67 9.85 -22.25
CA ASP A 15 -22.07 11.04 -22.83
C ASP A 15 -20.55 11.00 -22.77
N HIS A 16 -19.98 10.42 -21.70
CA HIS A 16 -18.54 10.14 -21.66
C HIS A 16 -18.11 9.17 -22.78
N PHE A 17 -18.83 8.06 -22.99
CA PHE A 17 -18.51 7.17 -24.12
C PHE A 17 -18.59 7.89 -25.47
N LYS A 18 -19.60 8.74 -25.68
CA LYS A 18 -19.73 9.56 -26.90
C LYS A 18 -18.57 10.56 -27.04
N SER A 19 -18.15 11.24 -25.96
CA SER A 19 -17.07 12.22 -26.01
C SER A 19 -15.73 11.57 -26.37
N GLU A 20 -15.53 10.32 -25.97
CA GLU A 20 -14.36 9.51 -26.35
C GLU A 20 -14.49 8.88 -27.75
N GLY A 21 -15.60 9.12 -28.48
CA GLY A 21 -15.86 8.54 -29.79
C GLY A 21 -16.14 7.03 -29.76
N ILE A 22 -16.54 6.49 -28.61
CA ILE A 22 -16.77 5.06 -28.39
C ILE A 22 -18.27 4.76 -28.46
N THR A 23 -18.66 3.84 -29.34
CA THR A 23 -20.01 3.26 -29.34
C THR A 23 -19.99 1.98 -28.51
N VAL A 24 -20.62 2.01 -27.33
CA VAL A 24 -20.72 0.85 -26.43
C VAL A 24 -22.11 0.23 -26.55
N ASN A 25 -22.19 -1.00 -27.04
CA ASN A 25 -23.39 -1.81 -26.91
C ASN A 25 -23.40 -2.49 -25.53
N VAL A 26 -24.35 -2.09 -24.69
CA VAL A 26 -24.53 -2.55 -23.31
C VAL A 26 -25.55 -3.69 -23.30
N ARG A 27 -25.15 -4.83 -22.73
CA ARG A 27 -26.02 -5.99 -22.47
C ARG A 27 -26.09 -6.28 -20.98
N ASP A 28 -27.13 -7.01 -20.59
CA ASP A 28 -27.27 -7.46 -19.21
C ASP A 28 -26.07 -8.33 -18.81
N TYR A 29 -25.70 -8.28 -17.53
CA TYR A 29 -24.59 -9.08 -17.02
C TYR A 29 -24.83 -10.59 -17.18
N GLY A 30 -26.08 -11.05 -17.07
CA GLY A 30 -26.47 -12.44 -17.25
C GLY A 30 -26.24 -12.95 -18.68
N ASP A 31 -26.15 -12.06 -19.66
CA ASP A 31 -26.00 -12.40 -21.08
C ASP A 31 -24.54 -12.64 -21.49
N ILE A 32 -23.59 -12.68 -20.55
CA ILE A 32 -22.17 -12.83 -20.88
C ILE A 32 -21.87 -14.13 -21.64
N LEU A 33 -22.45 -15.26 -21.26
CA LEU A 33 -22.20 -16.54 -21.94
C LEU A 33 -22.86 -16.57 -23.32
N PRO A 34 -24.18 -16.32 -23.49
CA PRO A 34 -24.78 -16.21 -24.82
C PRO A 34 -24.08 -15.17 -25.71
N GLY A 35 -23.66 -14.05 -25.13
CA GLY A 35 -22.96 -13.00 -25.87
C GLY A 35 -21.54 -13.37 -26.29
N ILE A 36 -20.93 -14.40 -25.72
CA ILE A 36 -19.66 -14.98 -26.22
C ILE A 36 -19.91 -15.83 -27.46
N GLU A 37 -21.07 -16.50 -27.57
CA GLU A 37 -21.41 -17.35 -28.73
C GLU A 37 -21.38 -16.56 -30.04
N ASP A 38 -21.88 -15.32 -30.02
CA ASP A 38 -21.80 -14.37 -31.15
C ASP A 38 -20.36 -14.27 -31.73
N TYR A 39 -19.33 -14.33 -30.88
CA TYR A 39 -17.93 -14.23 -31.28
C TYR A 39 -17.28 -15.58 -31.61
N VAL A 40 -17.80 -16.67 -31.04
CA VAL A 40 -17.34 -18.02 -31.34
C VAL A 40 -17.79 -18.43 -32.75
N GLU A 41 -19.01 -18.03 -33.14
CA GLU A 41 -19.56 -18.27 -34.47
C GLU A 41 -18.80 -17.53 -35.57
N ASP A 42 -18.25 -16.34 -35.27
CA ASP A 42 -17.37 -15.58 -36.17
C ASP A 42 -16.05 -16.31 -36.49
N GLY A 43 -15.68 -17.36 -35.74
CA GLY A 43 -14.55 -18.25 -36.04
C GLY A 43 -13.15 -17.70 -35.70
N GLY A 44 -13.08 -16.59 -34.96
CA GLY A 44 -11.83 -15.95 -34.55
C GLY A 44 -11.13 -16.61 -33.36
N LYS A 45 -9.95 -16.10 -33.00
CA LYS A 45 -9.30 -16.42 -31.71
C LYS A 45 -9.81 -15.49 -30.63
N LEU A 46 -10.20 -16.04 -29.49
CA LEU A 46 -10.65 -15.27 -28.32
C LEU A 46 -9.60 -15.30 -27.22
N ILE A 47 -9.14 -14.10 -26.83
CA ILE A 47 -8.18 -13.94 -25.73
C ILE A 47 -8.94 -13.90 -24.41
N ILE A 48 -8.59 -14.79 -23.49
CA ILE A 48 -9.09 -14.79 -22.12
C ILE A 48 -7.96 -14.60 -21.12
N ALA A 49 -8.26 -13.92 -20.02
CA ALA A 49 -7.32 -13.79 -18.92
C ALA A 49 -7.06 -15.16 -18.28
N SER A 50 -5.83 -15.40 -17.82
CA SER A 50 -5.47 -16.61 -17.08
C SER A 50 -6.28 -16.82 -15.79
N SER A 51 -6.90 -15.76 -15.29
CA SER A 51 -7.77 -15.74 -14.11
C SER A 51 -9.27 -15.81 -14.42
N CYS A 52 -9.68 -16.06 -15.67
CA CYS A 52 -11.10 -16.15 -16.01
C CYS A 52 -11.79 -17.32 -15.28
N SER A 53 -13.11 -17.24 -15.14
CA SER A 53 -13.89 -18.35 -14.56
C SER A 53 -13.83 -19.59 -15.46
N GLN A 54 -13.99 -20.76 -14.83
CA GLN A 54 -14.07 -22.03 -15.56
C GLN A 54 -15.24 -22.06 -16.55
N ALA A 55 -16.34 -21.37 -16.24
CA ALA A 55 -17.49 -21.25 -17.12
C ALA A 55 -17.13 -20.56 -18.44
N ILE A 56 -16.49 -19.38 -18.38
CA ILE A 56 -16.01 -18.67 -19.59
C ILE A 56 -14.99 -19.52 -20.35
N TYR A 57 -14.04 -20.12 -19.62
CA TYR A 57 -12.99 -20.95 -20.22
C TYR A 57 -13.57 -22.12 -21.04
N ALA A 58 -14.52 -22.85 -20.45
CA ALA A 58 -15.11 -24.04 -21.05
C ALA A 58 -16.11 -23.71 -22.18
N HIS A 59 -16.72 -22.52 -22.14
CA HIS A 59 -17.69 -22.08 -23.14
C HIS A 59 -17.06 -21.72 -24.48
N ILE A 60 -15.76 -21.34 -24.49
CA ILE A 60 -15.02 -21.06 -25.72
C ILE A 60 -14.37 -22.34 -26.25
N PRO A 61 -14.53 -22.73 -27.53
CA PRO A 61 -13.87 -23.90 -28.10
C PRO A 61 -12.35 -23.89 -27.94
N ALA A 62 -11.75 -25.06 -27.69
CA ALA A 62 -10.33 -25.18 -27.37
C ALA A 62 -9.42 -24.69 -28.51
N ASP A 63 -9.84 -24.86 -29.75
CA ASP A 63 -9.16 -24.39 -30.95
C ASP A 63 -9.37 -22.89 -31.21
N GLN A 64 -10.31 -22.21 -30.55
CA GLN A 64 -10.48 -20.75 -30.63
C GLN A 64 -9.89 -20.01 -29.42
N ARG A 65 -9.66 -20.72 -28.30
CA ARG A 65 -9.25 -20.13 -27.03
C ARG A 65 -7.76 -19.83 -26.96
N VAL A 66 -7.42 -18.60 -26.55
CA VAL A 66 -6.04 -18.18 -26.26
C VAL A 66 -5.99 -17.62 -24.84
N GLN A 67 -5.34 -18.34 -23.93
CA GLN A 67 -5.20 -17.90 -22.54
C GLN A 67 -3.90 -17.13 -22.33
N LEU A 68 -3.99 -15.88 -21.89
CA LEU A 68 -2.85 -14.99 -21.63
C LEU A 68 -3.01 -14.28 -20.28
N TYR A 69 -1.90 -13.72 -19.78
CA TYR A 69 -2.01 -12.72 -18.74
C TYR A 69 -2.75 -11.48 -19.28
N SER A 70 -3.53 -10.82 -18.44
CA SER A 70 -4.34 -9.68 -18.87
C SER A 70 -3.47 -8.53 -19.38
N ILE A 71 -3.63 -8.17 -20.66
CA ILE A 71 -2.96 -7.02 -21.29
C ILE A 71 -3.34 -5.73 -20.57
N ILE A 72 -4.60 -5.63 -20.12
CA ILE A 72 -5.09 -4.47 -19.36
C ILE A 72 -4.38 -4.40 -18.01
N ALA A 73 -4.18 -5.52 -17.32
CA ALA A 73 -3.43 -5.56 -16.06
C ALA A 73 -1.99 -5.08 -16.24
N SER A 74 -1.29 -5.54 -17.28
CA SER A 74 0.06 -5.05 -17.61
C SER A 74 0.10 -3.56 -17.93
N LYS A 75 -0.92 -3.02 -18.63
CA LYS A 75 -1.00 -1.59 -18.97
C LYS A 75 -1.25 -0.72 -17.74
N LYS A 76 -2.25 -1.04 -16.91
CA LYS A 76 -2.57 -0.24 -15.71
C LYS A 76 -1.53 -0.38 -14.59
N ALA A 77 -0.65 -1.38 -14.65
CA ALA A 77 0.48 -1.50 -13.73
C ALA A 77 1.45 -0.31 -13.81
N VAL A 78 1.60 0.30 -14.99
CA VAL A 78 2.47 1.46 -15.23
C VAL A 78 1.61 2.71 -15.29
N LYS A 79 1.68 3.54 -14.24
CA LYS A 79 0.87 4.76 -14.16
C LYS A 79 1.43 5.82 -15.11
N ASN A 80 0.55 6.59 -15.74
CA ASN A 80 0.94 7.79 -16.46
C ASN A 80 1.23 8.94 -15.47
N SER A 81 1.70 10.09 -15.97
CA SER A 81 2.09 11.21 -15.10
C SER A 81 0.92 11.82 -14.32
N VAL A 82 -0.30 11.80 -14.87
CA VAL A 82 -1.50 12.33 -14.20
C VAL A 82 -1.90 11.40 -13.05
N GLU A 83 -1.94 10.09 -13.30
CA GLU A 83 -2.20 9.08 -12.27
C GLU A 83 -1.14 9.12 -11.16
N ALA A 84 0.14 9.20 -11.51
CA ALA A 84 1.22 9.26 -10.53
C ALA A 84 1.15 10.53 -9.66
N GLU A 85 0.79 11.66 -10.24
CA GLU A 85 0.61 12.92 -9.49
C GLU A 85 -0.62 12.88 -8.59
N GLY A 86 -1.73 12.32 -9.07
CA GLY A 86 -2.94 12.10 -8.26
C GLY A 86 -2.64 11.21 -7.05
N MET A 87 -1.95 10.08 -7.28
CA MET A 87 -1.51 9.18 -6.23
C MET A 87 -0.67 9.91 -5.17
N ARG A 88 0.30 10.74 -5.57
CA ARG A 88 1.11 11.53 -4.61
C ARG A 88 0.25 12.47 -3.77
N LYS A 89 -0.69 13.20 -4.38
CA LYS A 89 -1.59 14.11 -3.67
C LYS A 89 -2.50 13.37 -2.70
N ALA A 90 -3.01 12.19 -3.09
CA ALA A 90 -3.79 11.34 -2.21
C ALA A 90 -2.99 10.93 -0.96
N HIS A 91 -1.70 10.58 -1.11
CA HIS A 91 -0.84 10.22 0.02
C HIS A 91 -0.52 11.39 0.95
N VAL A 92 -0.48 12.64 0.46
CA VAL A 92 -0.33 13.83 1.32
C VAL A 92 -1.57 14.04 2.18
N ARG A 93 -2.77 13.93 1.59
CA ARG A 93 -4.04 14.03 2.32
C ARG A 93 -4.22 12.90 3.33
N ASP A 94 -3.90 11.67 2.93
CA ASP A 94 -3.92 10.51 3.82
C ASP A 94 -2.90 10.68 4.95
N GLY A 95 -1.71 11.20 4.64
CA GLY A 95 -0.68 11.52 5.64
C GLY A 95 -1.17 12.51 6.70
N ALA A 96 -1.89 13.56 6.29
CA ALA A 96 -2.52 14.50 7.24
C ALA A 96 -3.57 13.81 8.11
N ALA A 97 -4.42 12.94 7.54
CA ALA A 97 -5.42 12.19 8.29
C ALA A 97 -4.78 11.24 9.33
N VAL A 98 -3.76 10.48 8.92
CA VAL A 98 -3.05 9.54 9.80
C VAL A 98 -2.27 10.27 10.89
N VAL A 99 -1.62 11.41 10.58
CA VAL A 99 -0.93 12.22 11.60
C VAL A 99 -1.91 12.77 12.63
N ARG A 100 -3.06 13.28 12.21
CA ARG A 100 -4.12 13.75 13.12
C ARG A 100 -4.63 12.61 14.00
N TYR A 101 -4.81 11.43 13.42
CA TYR A 101 -5.22 10.24 14.15
C TYR A 101 -4.18 9.79 15.20
N LEU A 102 -2.90 9.68 14.82
CA LEU A 102 -1.85 9.24 15.74
C LEU A 102 -1.65 10.24 16.90
N HIS A 103 -1.72 11.54 16.60
CA HIS A 103 -1.76 12.59 17.63
C HIS A 103 -2.95 12.41 18.57
N TRP A 104 -4.17 12.30 18.01
CA TRP A 104 -5.39 12.12 18.81
C TRP A 104 -5.32 10.86 19.68
N LEU A 105 -4.82 9.75 19.13
CA LEU A 105 -4.71 8.48 19.83
C LEU A 105 -3.77 8.62 21.04
N GLU A 106 -2.59 9.22 20.87
CA GLU A 106 -1.61 9.38 21.94
C GLU A 106 -2.13 10.24 23.10
N GLU A 107 -2.97 11.24 22.82
CA GLU A 107 -3.61 12.13 23.81
C GLU A 107 -4.82 11.48 24.51
N ASN A 108 -5.54 10.59 23.83
CA ASN A 108 -6.86 10.10 24.30
C ASN A 108 -6.85 8.63 24.76
N VAL A 109 -5.78 7.87 24.55
CA VAL A 109 -5.72 6.44 24.87
C VAL A 109 -6.11 6.12 26.32
N ASP A 110 -5.75 6.98 27.28
CA ASP A 110 -6.06 6.74 28.70
C ASP A 110 -7.45 7.25 29.14
N SER A 111 -7.94 8.31 28.49
CA SER A 111 -9.13 9.05 28.95
C SER A 111 -10.41 8.66 28.21
N ALA A 112 -10.30 8.18 26.97
CA ALA A 112 -11.44 7.91 26.09
C ALA A 112 -11.79 6.42 25.95
N ASN A 113 -11.10 5.51 26.67
CA ASN A 113 -11.24 4.06 26.54
C ASN A 113 -11.20 3.61 25.07
N VAL A 114 -10.19 4.05 24.32
CA VAL A 114 -10.07 3.76 22.89
C VAL A 114 -9.84 2.25 22.70
N THR A 115 -10.69 1.63 21.90
CA THR A 115 -10.63 0.22 21.50
C THR A 115 -10.13 0.08 20.07
N GLU A 116 -9.87 -1.15 19.61
CA GLU A 116 -9.47 -1.43 18.23
C GLU A 116 -10.52 -0.92 17.22
N LEU A 117 -11.81 -1.22 17.45
CA LEU A 117 -12.91 -0.76 16.60
C LEU A 117 -13.08 0.76 16.63
N SER A 118 -13.08 1.36 17.83
CA SER A 118 -13.28 2.81 17.94
C SER A 118 -12.08 3.61 17.43
N GLY A 119 -10.86 3.08 17.58
CA GLY A 119 -9.65 3.62 16.96
C GLY A 119 -9.72 3.60 15.43
N ALA A 120 -10.11 2.47 14.84
CA ALA A 120 -10.29 2.35 13.39
C ALA A 120 -11.36 3.31 12.86
N ALA A 121 -12.49 3.41 13.57
CA ALA A 121 -13.57 4.34 13.23
C ALA A 121 -13.10 5.81 13.27
N LYS A 122 -12.28 6.17 14.27
CA LYS A 122 -11.72 7.52 14.37
C LYS A 122 -10.77 7.86 13.22
N LEU A 123 -9.94 6.91 12.80
CA LEU A 123 -9.08 7.12 11.63
C LEU A 123 -9.91 7.31 10.35
N ARG A 124 -11.01 6.56 10.17
CA ARG A 124 -11.96 6.80 9.06
C ARG A 124 -12.54 8.21 9.11
N GLU A 125 -12.91 8.72 10.28
CA GLU A 125 -13.40 10.09 10.44
C GLU A 125 -12.37 11.14 9.99
N PHE A 126 -11.10 10.97 10.35
CA PHE A 126 -10.05 11.89 9.89
C PHE A 126 -9.81 11.82 8.38
N ARG A 127 -10.00 10.65 7.77
CA ARG A 127 -9.95 10.48 6.30
C ARG A 127 -11.17 11.08 5.60
N SER A 128 -12.37 10.93 6.16
CA SER A 128 -13.62 11.34 5.50
C SER A 128 -13.75 12.84 5.28
N VAL A 129 -13.02 13.64 6.04
CA VAL A 129 -12.96 15.10 5.89
C VAL A 129 -11.88 15.57 4.90
N GLN A 130 -11.03 14.66 4.39
CA GLN A 130 -10.02 15.01 3.40
C GLN A 130 -10.68 15.20 2.03
N GLU A 131 -10.17 16.17 1.26
CA GLU A 131 -10.60 16.39 -0.12
C GLU A 131 -10.46 15.10 -0.95
N ASN A 132 -11.41 14.87 -1.86
CA ASN A 132 -11.50 13.71 -2.75
C ASN A 132 -11.69 12.35 -2.10
N PHE A 133 -11.81 12.23 -0.77
CA PHE A 133 -12.10 10.95 -0.12
C PHE A 133 -13.43 10.36 -0.61
N VAL A 134 -13.42 9.07 -0.91
CA VAL A 134 -14.58 8.31 -1.39
C VAL A 134 -14.99 7.26 -0.36
N ASP A 135 -14.06 6.38 0.00
CA ASP A 135 -14.26 5.33 1.00
C ASP A 135 -12.91 4.81 1.52
N LEU A 136 -12.90 3.82 2.40
CA LEU A 136 -11.68 3.08 2.73
C LEU A 136 -11.28 2.16 1.57
N SER A 137 -9.98 1.98 1.35
CA SER A 137 -9.47 1.06 0.32
C SER A 137 -9.59 -0.41 0.72
N PHE A 138 -9.67 -0.68 2.03
CA PHE A 138 -9.95 -1.98 2.66
C PHE A 138 -10.38 -1.77 4.12
N THR A 139 -10.87 -2.82 4.78
CA THR A 139 -11.19 -2.79 6.22
C THR A 139 -9.90 -2.68 7.02
N ALA A 140 -9.78 -1.64 7.84
CA ALA A 140 -8.57 -1.40 8.63
C ALA A 140 -8.28 -2.55 9.62
N ILE A 141 -7.02 -2.97 9.66
CA ILE A 141 -6.50 -3.85 10.71
C ILE A 141 -6.04 -2.94 11.85
N SER A 142 -6.85 -2.86 12.90
CA SER A 142 -6.57 -2.13 14.13
C SER A 142 -6.31 -3.16 15.21
N ALA A 143 -5.05 -3.30 15.64
CA ALA A 143 -4.62 -4.46 16.41
C ALA A 143 -3.70 -4.07 17.57
N PHE A 144 -4.12 -4.34 18.80
CA PHE A 144 -3.37 -4.08 20.03
C PHE A 144 -2.76 -5.35 20.61
N GLY A 145 -1.49 -5.28 21.01
CA GLY A 145 -0.79 -6.39 21.65
C GLY A 145 -0.86 -7.68 20.84
N SER A 146 -1.34 -8.77 21.46
CA SER A 146 -1.38 -10.10 20.84
C SER A 146 -2.18 -10.15 19.54
N ASN A 147 -3.19 -9.30 19.38
CA ASN A 147 -3.98 -9.24 18.14
C ASN A 147 -3.11 -8.80 16.95
N GLY A 148 -2.10 -7.96 17.19
CA GLY A 148 -1.16 -7.53 16.17
C GLY A 148 -0.34 -8.68 15.58
N ALA A 149 -0.19 -9.80 16.29
CA ALA A 149 0.52 -10.98 15.80
C ALA A 149 -0.28 -11.78 14.75
N ILE A 150 -1.55 -11.45 14.54
CA ILE A 150 -2.41 -12.11 13.54
C ILE A 150 -2.40 -11.25 12.28
N VAL A 151 -1.70 -11.72 11.24
CA VAL A 151 -1.43 -10.94 10.00
C VAL A 151 -2.70 -10.36 9.36
N HIS A 152 -3.77 -11.15 9.27
CA HIS A 152 -5.07 -10.75 8.72
C HIS A 152 -6.12 -10.56 9.81
N TYR A 153 -5.75 -9.96 10.94
CA TYR A 153 -6.69 -9.64 12.00
C TYR A 153 -7.75 -8.66 11.50
N SER A 154 -8.99 -8.87 11.92
CA SER A 154 -10.07 -7.90 11.76
C SER A 154 -10.84 -7.88 13.06
N PRO A 155 -10.82 -6.79 13.83
CA PRO A 155 -11.54 -6.74 15.10
C PRO A 155 -13.04 -6.94 14.87
N THR A 156 -13.67 -7.71 15.76
CA THR A 156 -15.13 -7.84 15.88
C THR A 156 -15.57 -7.33 17.24
N GLU A 157 -16.88 -7.21 17.48
CA GLU A 157 -17.39 -6.84 18.81
C GLU A 157 -16.92 -7.82 19.90
N GLU A 158 -16.69 -9.10 19.56
CA GLU A 158 -16.19 -10.11 20.50
C GLU A 158 -14.68 -10.02 20.77
N THR A 159 -13.89 -9.50 19.83
CA THR A 159 -12.43 -9.43 19.94
C THR A 159 -11.89 -8.03 20.17
N ASP A 160 -12.75 -7.02 20.24
CA ASP A 160 -12.42 -5.59 20.38
C ASP A 160 -11.60 -5.32 21.65
N ALA A 161 -10.29 -5.22 21.50
CA ALA A 161 -9.39 -4.98 22.63
C ALA A 161 -9.30 -3.49 22.97
N LEU A 162 -9.20 -3.19 24.26
CA LEU A 162 -8.85 -1.86 24.75
C LEU A 162 -7.38 -1.57 24.40
N ILE A 163 -7.14 -0.45 23.72
CA ILE A 163 -5.79 0.04 23.41
C ILE A 163 -5.24 0.73 24.66
N THR A 164 -4.03 0.35 25.08
CA THR A 164 -3.35 0.96 26.24
C THR A 164 -1.92 1.38 25.89
N ARG A 165 -1.21 1.94 26.86
CA ARG A 165 0.21 2.32 26.70
C ARG A 165 1.19 1.16 26.87
N GLU A 166 0.71 -0.02 27.23
CA GLU A 166 1.54 -1.13 27.71
C GLU A 166 2.14 -2.00 26.61
N ASN A 167 1.65 -1.88 25.37
CA ASN A 167 2.10 -2.72 24.27
C ASN A 167 2.06 -1.97 22.92
N ILE A 168 2.52 -2.64 21.86
CA ILE A 168 2.44 -2.15 20.49
C ILE A 168 0.98 -2.13 20.04
N TYR A 169 0.62 -1.04 19.37
CA TYR A 169 -0.56 -0.91 18.55
C TYR A 169 -0.15 -0.85 17.08
N LEU A 170 -0.72 -1.75 16.27
CA LEU A 170 -0.54 -1.80 14.82
C LEU A 170 -1.84 -1.33 14.16
N ILE A 171 -1.71 -0.34 13.28
CA ILE A 171 -2.81 0.12 12.44
C ILE A 171 -2.39 0.04 10.97
N ASP A 172 -3.07 -0.82 10.23
CA ASP A 172 -2.97 -0.95 8.78
C ASP A 172 -4.29 -0.55 8.15
N SER A 173 -4.24 0.43 7.25
CA SER A 173 -5.43 1.08 6.76
C SER A 173 -5.14 1.92 5.52
N GLY A 174 -6.16 2.13 4.69
CA GLY A 174 -6.04 3.01 3.54
C GLY A 174 -7.36 3.66 3.11
N GLY A 175 -7.25 4.61 2.20
CA GLY A 175 -8.34 5.39 1.63
C GLY A 175 -8.40 5.28 0.11
N GLN A 176 -9.60 5.32 -0.42
CA GLN A 176 -9.88 5.61 -1.82
C GLN A 176 -10.14 7.10 -1.94
N TYR A 177 -9.38 7.74 -2.82
CA TYR A 177 -9.56 9.10 -3.24
C TYR A 177 -9.85 9.09 -4.75
N TRP A 178 -10.62 10.06 -5.25
CA TRP A 178 -10.90 10.15 -6.70
C TRP A 178 -9.64 10.12 -7.58
N ASP A 179 -8.52 10.58 -7.03
CA ASP A 179 -7.22 10.68 -7.69
C ASP A 179 -6.17 9.67 -7.18
N GLY A 180 -6.52 8.73 -6.30
CA GLY A 180 -5.56 7.69 -5.89
C GLY A 180 -6.07 6.70 -4.84
N THR A 181 -5.30 5.62 -4.65
CA THR A 181 -5.53 4.62 -3.61
C THR A 181 -4.35 4.63 -2.66
N THR A 182 -4.61 4.63 -1.35
CA THR A 182 -3.56 4.54 -0.32
C THR A 182 -3.60 3.20 0.41
N ASP A 183 -2.43 2.81 0.89
CA ASP A 183 -2.20 1.69 1.80
C ASP A 183 -1.05 2.07 2.74
N ILE A 184 -1.24 1.87 4.03
CA ILE A 184 -0.25 2.27 5.03
C ILE A 184 -0.46 1.50 6.32
N THR A 185 0.64 0.90 6.78
CA THR A 185 0.76 0.37 8.13
C THR A 185 1.75 1.18 8.96
N ARG A 186 1.34 1.51 10.19
CA ARG A 186 2.23 1.97 11.25
C ARG A 186 2.07 1.12 12.49
N SER A 187 3.20 0.69 13.05
CA SER A 187 3.27 0.15 14.41
C SER A 187 3.81 1.21 15.36
N VAL A 188 3.10 1.44 16.46
CA VAL A 188 3.41 2.48 17.45
C VAL A 188 3.31 1.93 18.87
N HIS A 189 4.04 2.54 19.79
CA HIS A 189 3.97 2.28 21.22
C HIS A 189 3.72 3.60 21.98
N MET A 190 2.72 3.63 22.87
CA MET A 190 2.35 4.86 23.59
C MET A 190 2.94 4.95 25.01
N GLY A 191 3.55 3.87 25.51
CA GLY A 191 4.41 3.86 26.71
C GLY A 191 5.88 3.61 26.36
N THR A 192 6.53 2.72 27.11
CA THR A 192 7.95 2.34 26.92
C THR A 192 8.06 0.95 26.26
N PRO A 193 8.59 0.83 25.03
CA PRO A 193 8.75 -0.47 24.38
C PRO A 193 9.86 -1.30 25.02
N THR A 194 9.70 -2.63 24.99
CA THR A 194 10.70 -3.58 25.47
C THR A 194 11.91 -3.64 24.52
N ALA A 195 13.04 -4.16 25.01
CA ALA A 195 14.23 -4.35 24.19
C ALA A 195 13.95 -5.22 22.94
N PHE A 196 13.16 -6.28 23.10
CA PHE A 196 12.82 -7.17 21.99
C PHE A 196 11.88 -6.53 20.97
N GLN A 197 10.90 -5.73 21.43
CA GLN A 197 10.05 -4.91 20.53
C GLN A 197 10.90 -3.93 19.72
N LYS A 198 11.88 -3.27 20.34
CA LYS A 198 12.78 -2.34 19.63
C LYS A 198 13.69 -3.06 18.63
N GLU A 199 14.27 -4.19 19.02
CA GLU A 199 15.12 -4.99 18.14
C GLU A 199 14.35 -5.43 16.89
N THR A 200 13.18 -6.06 17.09
CA THR A 200 12.36 -6.58 15.99
C THR A 200 11.82 -5.46 15.10
N PHE A 201 11.36 -4.34 15.68
CA PHE A 201 10.97 -3.16 14.91
C PHE A 201 12.10 -2.64 14.05
N THR A 202 13.31 -2.56 14.61
CA THR A 202 14.47 -2.04 13.88
C THR A 202 14.88 -2.98 12.76
N ARG A 203 14.79 -4.31 12.95
CA ARG A 203 15.05 -5.27 11.88
C ARG A 203 14.04 -5.17 10.74
N VAL A 204 12.75 -5.02 11.07
CA VAL A 204 11.70 -4.72 10.08
C VAL A 204 12.01 -3.42 9.34
N LEU A 205 12.38 -2.36 10.06
CA LEU A 205 12.79 -1.08 9.48
C LEU A 205 14.00 -1.20 8.55
N LYS A 206 15.01 -2.00 8.91
CA LYS A 206 16.18 -2.24 8.04
C LYS A 206 15.77 -2.94 6.74
N GLY A 207 14.85 -3.90 6.84
CA GLY A 207 14.21 -4.51 5.67
C GLY A 207 13.53 -3.48 4.78
N PHE A 208 12.70 -2.62 5.37
CA PHE A 208 12.00 -1.54 4.69
C PHE A 208 12.98 -0.57 3.99
N LEU A 209 14.04 -0.17 4.70
CA LEU A 209 15.08 0.74 4.20
C LEU A 209 15.90 0.11 3.05
N SER A 210 16.08 -1.21 3.06
CA SER A 210 16.79 -1.92 1.99
C SER A 210 16.08 -1.79 0.65
N LEU A 211 14.74 -1.74 0.64
CA LEU A 211 13.96 -1.50 -0.58
C LEU A 211 14.11 -0.06 -1.05
N VAL A 212 13.78 0.92 -0.20
CA VAL A 212 13.71 2.34 -0.61
C VAL A 212 15.06 2.94 -1.01
N THR A 213 16.16 2.25 -0.71
CA THR A 213 17.52 2.66 -1.07
C THR A 213 18.14 1.88 -2.23
N ALA A 214 17.44 0.87 -2.74
CA ALA A 214 17.95 0.03 -3.80
C ALA A 214 18.03 0.80 -5.13
N ILE A 215 19.17 0.71 -5.80
CA ILE A 215 19.37 1.15 -7.18
C ILE A 215 19.53 -0.10 -8.05
N PHE A 216 18.68 -0.27 -9.05
CA PHE A 216 18.56 -1.52 -9.79
C PHE A 216 18.29 -1.33 -11.29
N PRO A 217 18.64 -2.31 -12.15
CA PRO A 217 18.32 -2.25 -13.58
C PRO A 217 16.81 -2.32 -13.86
N ASN A 218 16.38 -1.73 -14.97
CA ASN A 218 15.01 -1.89 -15.46
C ASN A 218 14.64 -3.38 -15.64
N LYS A 219 13.37 -3.72 -15.33
CA LYS A 219 12.81 -5.08 -15.36
C LYS A 219 13.44 -6.06 -14.36
N THR A 220 14.08 -5.57 -13.30
CA THR A 220 14.49 -6.43 -12.18
C THR A 220 13.25 -7.06 -11.52
N SER A 221 13.31 -8.35 -11.23
CA SER A 221 12.20 -9.08 -10.60
C SER A 221 12.00 -8.67 -9.14
N GLY A 222 10.74 -8.55 -8.73
CA GLY A 222 10.35 -8.30 -7.33
C GLY A 222 10.94 -9.30 -6.31
N THR A 223 11.17 -10.56 -6.71
CA THR A 223 11.69 -11.60 -5.81
C THR A 223 13.05 -11.29 -5.22
N PHE A 224 13.90 -10.53 -5.91
CA PHE A 224 15.20 -10.11 -5.36
C PHE A 224 15.02 -9.14 -4.18
N PHE A 225 14.04 -8.26 -4.26
CA PHE A 225 13.75 -7.27 -3.23
C PHE A 225 13.07 -7.89 -2.01
N ASP A 226 12.24 -8.93 -2.21
CA ASP A 226 11.65 -9.69 -1.10
C ASP A 226 12.74 -10.30 -0.19
N ALA A 227 13.77 -10.93 -0.78
CA ALA A 227 14.89 -11.45 -0.01
C ALA A 227 15.71 -10.34 0.70
N MET A 228 15.85 -9.17 0.08
CA MET A 228 16.52 -8.02 0.70
C MET A 228 15.78 -7.53 1.95
N ALA A 229 14.44 -7.42 1.87
CA ALA A 229 13.61 -6.97 2.99
C ALA A 229 13.66 -7.93 4.20
N ARG A 230 13.80 -9.23 3.94
CA ARG A 230 13.88 -10.25 5.01
C ARG A 230 15.24 -10.33 5.69
N ARG A 231 16.30 -9.83 5.05
CA ARG A 231 17.69 -10.13 5.44
C ARG A 231 17.98 -9.86 6.92
N ALA A 232 17.56 -8.70 7.42
CA ALA A 232 17.85 -8.29 8.79
C ALA A 232 17.12 -9.15 9.85
N LEU A 233 15.97 -9.74 9.51
CA LEU A 233 15.26 -10.71 10.35
C LEU A 233 15.94 -12.09 10.27
N TRP A 234 16.29 -12.54 9.06
CA TRP A 234 16.98 -13.81 8.84
C TRP A 234 18.33 -13.91 9.57
N ASP A 235 19.06 -12.79 9.71
CA ASP A 235 20.32 -12.74 10.45
C ASP A 235 20.18 -13.18 11.92
N VAL A 236 18.96 -13.20 12.47
CA VAL A 236 18.65 -13.71 13.83
C VAL A 236 17.60 -14.82 13.84
N GLY A 237 17.32 -15.44 12.70
CA GLY A 237 16.39 -16.57 12.60
C GLY A 237 14.91 -16.19 12.66
N LEU A 238 14.57 -14.93 12.43
CA LEU A 238 13.18 -14.45 12.35
C LEU A 238 12.72 -14.33 10.89
N ASP A 239 11.40 -14.35 10.65
CA ASP A 239 10.79 -14.17 9.33
C ASP A 239 9.33 -13.68 9.45
N TYR A 240 8.67 -13.41 8.31
CA TYR A 240 7.23 -13.09 8.22
C TYR A 240 6.51 -13.91 7.14
N GLY A 241 5.27 -14.30 7.44
CA GLY A 241 4.47 -15.24 6.64
C GLY A 241 3.71 -14.69 5.43
N HIS A 242 4.07 -13.50 4.93
CA HIS A 242 3.42 -12.86 3.79
C HIS A 242 4.45 -12.27 2.80
N GLY A 243 3.99 -11.76 1.66
CA GLY A 243 4.83 -11.06 0.68
C GLY A 243 5.34 -9.70 1.19
N THR A 244 6.42 -9.20 0.61
CA THR A 244 6.97 -7.86 0.96
C THR A 244 6.23 -6.71 0.29
N GLY A 245 5.49 -6.98 -0.78
CA GLY A 245 4.62 -5.98 -1.36
C GLY A 245 3.82 -6.43 -2.58
N HIS A 246 2.82 -5.61 -2.92
CA HIS A 246 1.91 -5.77 -4.05
C HIS A 246 1.72 -4.45 -4.77
N GLY A 247 1.27 -4.50 -6.03
CA GLY A 247 0.97 -3.28 -6.78
C GLY A 247 -0.25 -2.55 -6.21
N ILE A 248 -0.30 -1.24 -6.44
CA ILE A 248 -1.42 -0.37 -6.03
C ILE A 248 -2.08 0.24 -7.26
N GLY A 249 -3.41 0.15 -7.34
CA GLY A 249 -4.23 0.78 -8.37
C GLY A 249 -4.34 2.30 -8.22
N SER A 250 -4.67 3.00 -9.31
CA SER A 250 -5.00 4.44 -9.26
C SER A 250 -6.51 4.58 -9.10
N PHE A 251 -7.00 4.80 -7.87
CA PHE A 251 -8.43 4.75 -7.52
C PHE A 251 -9.10 3.43 -7.98
N LEU A 252 -8.45 2.31 -7.66
CA LEU A 252 -8.82 0.95 -8.04
C LEU A 252 -8.46 -0.02 -6.89
N GLY A 253 -8.18 -1.29 -7.21
CA GLY A 253 -7.81 -2.29 -6.20
C GLY A 253 -6.54 -1.87 -5.43
N VAL A 254 -6.62 -1.94 -4.10
CA VAL A 254 -5.45 -1.79 -3.22
C VAL A 254 -4.44 -2.92 -3.44
N HIS A 255 -4.94 -4.14 -3.66
CA HIS A 255 -4.15 -5.26 -4.15
C HIS A 255 -4.26 -5.37 -5.67
N GLU A 256 -3.26 -4.88 -6.38
CA GLU A 256 -3.20 -4.89 -7.83
C GLU A 256 -1.94 -5.62 -8.34
N TYR A 257 -2.11 -6.49 -9.33
CA TYR A 257 -1.00 -7.24 -9.92
C TYR A 257 -0.93 -7.01 -11.43
N PRO A 258 0.29 -6.96 -12.01
CA PRO A 258 1.59 -6.63 -11.39
C PRO A 258 1.69 -5.14 -10.97
N PRO A 259 2.76 -4.70 -10.25
CA PRO A 259 3.91 -5.48 -9.75
C PRO A 259 3.59 -6.36 -8.53
N SER A 260 4.57 -7.17 -8.13
CA SER A 260 4.55 -7.97 -6.89
C SER A 260 5.97 -8.13 -6.36
N ILE A 261 6.17 -7.99 -5.06
CA ILE A 261 7.42 -8.22 -4.35
C ILE A 261 7.20 -9.40 -3.39
N VAL A 262 7.37 -10.61 -3.92
CA VAL A 262 7.09 -11.85 -3.20
C VAL A 262 8.20 -12.87 -3.44
N SER A 263 8.35 -13.82 -2.52
CA SER A 263 9.40 -14.85 -2.53
C SER A 263 9.31 -15.85 -3.69
N SER A 264 8.17 -15.93 -4.37
CA SER A 264 7.92 -16.84 -5.49
C SER A 264 7.81 -16.13 -6.83
N THR A 265 8.17 -16.81 -7.91
CA THR A 265 7.96 -16.29 -9.27
C THR A 265 6.49 -16.38 -9.65
N THR A 266 5.88 -15.26 -10.02
CA THR A 266 4.50 -15.20 -10.52
C THR A 266 4.47 -15.23 -12.05
N PRO A 267 3.45 -15.83 -12.69
CA PRO A 267 3.27 -15.78 -14.15
C PRO A 267 3.13 -14.35 -14.70
N SER A 268 2.81 -13.37 -13.85
CA SER A 268 2.66 -11.95 -14.16
C SER A 268 3.97 -11.15 -14.02
N ASN A 269 5.11 -11.80 -13.75
CA ASN A 269 6.38 -11.14 -13.49
C ASN A 269 6.96 -10.49 -14.77
N GLN A 270 6.57 -9.24 -15.01
CA GLN A 270 7.10 -8.38 -16.07
C GLN A 270 8.33 -7.56 -15.65
N GLY A 271 8.82 -7.78 -14.42
CA GLY A 271 9.85 -6.95 -13.78
C GLY A 271 9.36 -5.55 -13.42
N LEU A 272 10.04 -4.91 -12.48
CA LEU A 272 9.75 -3.53 -12.07
C LEU A 272 10.18 -2.55 -13.16
N GLN A 273 9.28 -1.61 -13.47
CA GLN A 273 9.46 -0.56 -14.47
C GLN A 273 9.09 0.80 -13.88
N GLU A 274 9.60 1.87 -14.47
CA GLU A 274 9.26 3.25 -14.08
C GLU A 274 7.75 3.47 -14.02
N ASN A 275 7.29 4.23 -13.02
CA ASN A 275 5.89 4.52 -12.68
C ASN A 275 5.02 3.33 -12.27
N MET A 276 5.62 2.19 -11.92
CA MET A 276 4.92 1.20 -11.10
C MET A 276 4.83 1.66 -9.65
N PHE A 277 3.67 1.45 -9.03
CA PHE A 277 3.44 1.68 -7.60
C PHE A 277 3.31 0.33 -6.90
N THR A 278 3.96 0.16 -5.76
CA THR A 278 3.93 -1.05 -4.95
C THR A 278 3.98 -0.71 -3.46
N SER A 279 3.36 -1.52 -2.61
CA SER A 279 3.66 -1.50 -1.17
C SER A 279 5.10 -1.98 -0.93
N ASN A 280 5.68 -1.53 0.19
CA ASN A 280 6.91 -2.01 0.81
C ASN A 280 6.60 -2.21 2.29
N GLU A 281 6.26 -3.44 2.67
CA GLU A 281 5.53 -3.75 3.89
C GLU A 281 6.15 -4.92 4.71
N PRO A 282 7.47 -4.96 4.98
CA PRO A 282 8.01 -6.00 5.84
C PRO A 282 7.36 -5.97 7.24
N GLY A 283 7.33 -7.14 7.89
CA GLY A 283 6.77 -7.29 9.22
C GLY A 283 7.45 -8.35 10.08
N TYR A 284 6.99 -8.47 11.31
CA TYR A 284 7.32 -9.54 12.24
C TYR A 284 6.16 -9.73 13.23
N TYR A 285 5.83 -10.98 13.56
CA TYR A 285 4.65 -11.32 14.34
C TYR A 285 5.01 -12.31 15.45
N GLU A 286 5.08 -11.81 16.68
CA GLU A 286 5.38 -12.60 17.86
C GLU A 286 4.08 -13.15 18.45
N ALA A 287 3.85 -14.45 18.25
CA ALA A 287 2.61 -15.11 18.64
C ALA A 287 2.24 -14.81 20.10
N ASN A 288 0.99 -14.38 20.32
CA ASN A 288 0.43 -14.04 21.62
C ASN A 288 1.09 -12.83 22.33
N GLN A 289 1.95 -12.05 21.67
CA GLN A 289 2.60 -10.89 22.30
C GLN A 289 2.35 -9.58 21.55
N PHE A 290 2.81 -9.48 20.31
CA PHE A 290 2.73 -8.26 19.49
C PHE A 290 2.97 -8.55 18.01
N GLY A 291 2.58 -7.63 17.14
CA GLY A 291 3.02 -7.62 15.75
C GLY A 291 3.54 -6.26 15.32
N ILE A 292 4.41 -6.28 14.31
CA ILE A 292 5.03 -5.12 13.72
C ILE A 292 4.90 -5.24 12.21
N ARG A 293 4.47 -4.17 11.57
CA ARG A 293 4.58 -3.98 10.12
C ARG A 293 4.86 -2.50 9.85
N ILE A 294 5.78 -2.25 8.94
CA ILE A 294 6.10 -0.91 8.45
C ILE A 294 5.81 -0.94 6.98
N GLU A 295 4.82 -0.17 6.56
CA GLU A 295 4.37 -0.16 5.17
C GLU A 295 4.25 1.25 4.62
N ASP A 296 4.86 1.45 3.46
CA ASP A 296 4.62 2.62 2.61
C ASP A 296 4.40 2.19 1.15
N ILE A 297 3.62 2.97 0.43
CA ILE A 297 3.54 2.88 -1.02
C ILE A 297 4.72 3.60 -1.65
N VAL A 298 5.45 2.88 -2.49
CA VAL A 298 6.61 3.38 -3.24
C VAL A 298 6.33 3.36 -4.74
N GLN A 299 6.84 4.38 -5.43
CA GLN A 299 6.84 4.48 -6.89
C GLN A 299 8.23 4.14 -7.41
N VAL A 300 8.30 3.33 -8.46
CA VAL A 300 9.55 3.11 -9.19
C VAL A 300 9.85 4.33 -10.05
N VAL A 301 11.02 4.94 -9.87
CA VAL A 301 11.47 6.15 -10.59
C VAL A 301 12.88 5.93 -11.14
N LYS A 302 13.32 6.77 -12.08
CA LYS A 302 14.72 6.75 -12.54
C LYS A 302 15.66 7.10 -11.40
N ALA A 303 16.75 6.34 -11.28
CA ALA A 303 17.84 6.66 -10.38
C ALA A 303 18.90 7.51 -11.10
N ASN A 304 19.47 8.47 -10.38
CA ASN A 304 20.66 9.19 -10.83
C ASN A 304 21.93 8.38 -10.48
N ALA A 305 22.18 7.30 -11.21
CA ALA A 305 23.36 6.47 -11.01
C ALA A 305 24.58 7.06 -11.74
N PRO A 306 25.79 7.00 -11.15
CA PRO A 306 27.00 7.58 -11.77
C PRO A 306 27.48 6.81 -13.01
N HIS A 307 27.00 5.58 -13.20
CA HIS A 307 27.37 4.71 -14.30
C HIS A 307 26.14 4.03 -14.87
N ASP A 308 26.16 3.74 -16.17
CA ASP A 308 25.10 3.04 -16.89
C ASP A 308 25.65 1.76 -17.55
N PHE A 309 25.38 0.61 -16.94
CA PHE A 309 25.81 -0.68 -17.46
C PHE A 309 24.93 -1.11 -18.64
N GLY A 310 25.50 -0.99 -19.85
CA GLY A 310 24.86 -1.42 -21.09
C GLY A 310 23.80 -0.46 -21.63
N GLY A 311 23.78 0.81 -21.19
CA GLY A 311 22.81 1.80 -21.67
C GLY A 311 21.37 1.53 -21.23
N ARG A 312 21.18 0.74 -20.16
CA ARG A 312 19.87 0.27 -19.70
C ARG A 312 19.22 1.21 -18.70
N GLY A 313 19.97 2.19 -18.21
CA GLY A 313 19.59 3.06 -17.11
C GLY A 313 19.47 2.31 -15.78
N ALA A 314 19.16 3.07 -14.74
CA ALA A 314 18.91 2.54 -13.40
C ALA A 314 17.61 3.12 -12.84
N LEU A 315 16.95 2.34 -12.00
CA LEU A 315 15.73 2.67 -11.28
C LEU A 315 16.01 2.66 -9.78
N THR A 316 15.17 3.37 -9.03
CA THR A 316 15.10 3.38 -7.57
C THR A 316 13.65 3.52 -7.17
N PHE A 317 13.37 3.48 -5.87
CA PHE A 317 12.05 3.77 -5.33
C PHE A 317 11.96 5.20 -4.81
N TYR A 318 10.77 5.79 -4.94
CA TYR A 318 10.35 7.02 -4.31
C TYR A 318 9.15 6.72 -3.41
N THR A 319 9.30 6.89 -2.10
CA THR A 319 8.22 6.68 -1.13
C THR A 319 7.14 7.74 -1.31
N ASN A 320 5.88 7.38 -1.56
CA ASN A 320 4.77 8.32 -1.68
C ASN A 320 4.08 8.57 -0.34
N THR A 321 3.97 7.53 0.49
CA THR A 321 3.46 7.66 1.86
C THR A 321 4.32 8.66 2.64
N VAL A 322 3.67 9.54 3.40
CA VAL A 322 4.30 10.62 4.16
C VAL A 322 3.76 10.67 5.59
N VAL A 323 4.10 9.67 6.38
CA VAL A 323 3.75 9.57 7.81
C VAL A 323 4.99 9.20 8.62
N PRO A 324 5.27 9.84 9.78
CA PRO A 324 6.49 9.57 10.51
C PRO A 324 6.58 8.11 10.96
N LEU A 325 7.80 7.56 10.90
CA LEU A 325 8.17 6.31 11.55
C LEU A 325 8.48 6.58 13.03
N GLN A 326 7.97 5.76 13.95
CA GLN A 326 8.08 6.06 15.38
C GLN A 326 9.51 5.80 15.91
N THR A 327 10.24 6.87 16.26
CA THR A 327 11.66 6.81 16.65
C THR A 327 11.90 6.06 17.96
N LYS A 328 10.97 6.08 18.92
CA LYS A 328 11.13 5.37 20.21
C LYS A 328 11.20 3.84 20.06
N LEU A 329 10.64 3.28 18.98
CA LEU A 329 10.73 1.86 18.65
C LEU A 329 12.05 1.51 17.97
N MET A 330 12.87 2.49 17.58
CA MET A 330 14.15 2.25 16.93
C MET A 330 15.24 1.98 17.98
N ASP A 331 15.97 0.89 17.78
CA ASP A 331 17.26 0.64 18.38
C ASP A 331 18.35 1.18 17.44
N VAL A 332 18.70 2.45 17.64
CA VAL A 332 19.66 3.18 16.79
C VAL A 332 21.05 2.52 16.77
N ALA A 333 21.39 1.70 17.76
CA ALA A 333 22.65 0.95 17.78
C ALA A 333 22.71 -0.14 16.68
N LEU A 334 21.57 -0.69 16.25
CA LEU A 334 21.47 -1.67 15.16
C LEU A 334 21.47 -1.03 13.77
N MET A 335 21.32 0.29 13.70
CA MET A 335 21.27 1.04 12.45
C MET A 335 22.68 1.45 12.03
N SER A 336 22.92 1.50 10.72
CA SER A 336 24.08 2.16 10.11
C SER A 336 23.88 3.67 10.10
N GLU A 337 24.97 4.43 9.95
CA GLU A 337 24.89 5.89 9.81
C GLU A 337 24.03 6.31 8.61
N ARG A 338 24.15 5.57 7.50
CA ARG A 338 23.35 5.79 6.30
C ARG A 338 21.86 5.59 6.56
N GLU A 339 21.47 4.53 7.28
CA GLU A 339 20.06 4.28 7.62
C GLU A 339 19.49 5.40 8.51
N VAL A 340 20.27 5.88 9.49
CA VAL A 340 19.91 7.04 10.32
C VAL A 340 19.69 8.29 9.46
N GLU A 341 20.61 8.58 8.54
CA GLU A 341 20.50 9.72 7.63
C GLU A 341 19.25 9.64 6.75
N ILE A 342 18.91 8.45 6.25
CA ILE A 342 17.71 8.23 5.42
C ILE A 342 16.45 8.47 6.21
N VAL A 343 16.35 7.97 7.45
CA VAL A 343 15.20 8.20 8.32
C VAL A 343 15.03 9.69 8.60
N ASN A 344 16.11 10.40 8.92
CA ASN A 344 16.07 11.84 9.17
C ASN A 344 15.60 12.62 7.93
N LYS A 345 16.15 12.33 6.75
CA LYS A 345 15.70 12.95 5.48
C LYS A 345 14.24 12.65 5.16
N TYR A 346 13.79 11.43 5.44
CA TYR A 346 12.40 11.04 5.29
C TYR A 346 11.49 11.85 6.23
N HIS A 347 11.85 11.95 7.51
CA HIS A 347 11.10 12.73 8.50
C HIS A 347 11.05 14.24 8.18
N GLU A 348 12.15 14.84 7.75
CA GLU A 348 12.18 16.23 7.27
C GLU A 348 11.20 16.44 6.12
N ARG A 349 11.17 15.48 5.19
CA ARG A 349 10.24 15.51 4.06
C ARG A 349 8.78 15.37 4.52
N VAL A 350 8.49 14.45 5.43
CA VAL A 350 7.15 14.26 5.99
C VAL A 350 6.63 15.57 6.60
N LEU A 351 7.44 16.24 7.43
CA LEU A 351 7.06 17.53 8.01
C LEU A 351 6.82 18.60 6.94
N ARG A 352 7.69 18.66 5.92
CA ARG A 352 7.57 19.62 4.81
C ARG A 352 6.31 19.42 3.96
N GLU A 353 5.93 18.16 3.69
CA GLU A 353 4.83 17.84 2.78
C GLU A 353 3.47 17.82 3.48
N VAL A 354 3.39 17.29 4.71
CA VAL A 354 2.13 17.18 5.46
C VAL A 354 1.87 18.41 6.34
N GLY A 355 2.92 19.02 6.87
CA GLY A 355 2.81 20.14 7.81
C GLY A 355 1.97 21.32 7.30
N PRO A 356 2.15 21.82 6.07
CA PRO A 356 1.34 22.90 5.52
C PRO A 356 -0.15 22.57 5.49
N LEU A 357 -0.52 21.35 5.11
CA LEU A 357 -1.92 20.93 5.05
C LEU A 357 -2.56 20.82 6.44
N LEU A 358 -1.80 20.40 7.46
CA LEU A 358 -2.28 20.40 8.84
C LEU A 358 -2.59 21.83 9.33
N LEU A 359 -1.74 22.80 9.00
CA LEU A 359 -1.96 24.20 9.36
C LEU A 359 -3.16 24.79 8.61
N GLU A 360 -3.32 24.48 7.33
CA GLU A 360 -4.49 24.87 6.52
C GLU A 360 -5.80 24.30 7.09
N GLN A 361 -5.76 23.07 7.61
CA GLN A 361 -6.89 22.41 8.28
C GLN A 361 -7.08 22.83 9.75
N GLU A 362 -6.38 23.87 10.21
CA GLU A 362 -6.39 24.37 11.59
C GLU A 362 -5.98 23.31 12.66
N ALA A 363 -5.32 22.23 12.24
CA ALA A 363 -4.84 21.13 13.08
C ALA A 363 -3.47 21.44 13.73
N ASN A 364 -3.38 22.60 14.40
CA ASN A 364 -2.12 23.15 14.94
C ASN A 364 -1.42 22.22 15.94
N GLU A 365 -2.18 21.53 16.80
CA GLU A 365 -1.61 20.60 17.78
C GLU A 365 -0.99 19.37 17.09
N ALA A 366 -1.66 18.85 16.06
CA ALA A 366 -1.12 17.76 15.25
C ALA A 366 0.14 18.17 14.48
N TYR A 367 0.22 19.43 14.00
CA TYR A 367 1.43 19.98 13.39
C TYR A 367 2.60 20.04 14.39
N VAL A 368 2.36 20.53 15.61
CA VAL A 368 3.38 20.56 16.67
C VAL A 368 3.82 19.15 17.05
N TRP A 369 2.86 18.22 17.18
CA TRP A 369 3.15 16.81 17.41
C TRP A 369 4.00 16.22 16.28
N LEU A 370 3.66 16.48 15.02
CA LEU A 370 4.42 16.02 13.86
C LEU A 370 5.87 16.51 13.91
N GLY A 371 6.08 17.79 14.26
CA GLY A 371 7.41 18.37 14.45
C GLY A 371 8.24 17.65 15.52
N LYS A 372 7.61 17.14 16.58
CA LYS A 372 8.29 16.32 17.62
C LYS A 372 8.62 14.93 17.10
N GLN A 373 7.71 14.28 16.38
CA GLN A 373 7.90 12.92 15.85
C GLN A 373 8.89 12.85 14.68
N THR A 374 9.23 13.99 14.08
CA THR A 374 10.16 14.11 12.94
C THR A 374 11.51 14.71 13.34
N GLN A 375 11.81 14.80 14.64
CA GLN A 375 13.13 15.24 15.09
C GLN A 375 14.23 14.26 14.66
N PRO A 376 15.41 14.76 14.25
CA PRO A 376 16.52 13.89 13.86
C PRO A 376 16.93 12.93 14.97
N ILE A 377 17.15 11.67 14.59
CA ILE A 377 17.81 10.66 15.43
C ILE A 377 19.32 10.67 15.18
N GLY A 378 20.09 10.24 16.18
CA GLY A 378 21.55 10.17 16.12
C GLY A 378 22.08 8.96 16.89
N LYS A 379 23.27 8.49 16.50
CA LYS A 379 24.01 7.52 17.31
C LYS A 379 24.59 8.23 18.52
N SER A 380 24.25 7.74 19.71
CA SER A 380 24.84 8.16 20.98
C SER A 380 26.30 7.74 21.10
#